data_AF-A0A2V7F9X1-F1
#
_entry.id   AF-A0A2V7F9X1-F1
#
_cell.length_a   1.000
_cell.length_b   1.000
_cell.length_c   1.000
_cell.angle_alpha   90.00
_cell.angle_beta   90.00
_cell.angle_gamma   90.00
#
_symmetry.space_group_name_H-M   'P 1'
#
loop_
_entity.id
_entity.type
_entity.pdbx_description
1 polymer ?
#
loop_
_entity_poly.entity_id
_entity_poly.type
_entity_poly.pdbx_seq_one_letter_code
_entity_poly.pdbx_strand_id
1 'polypeptide(L)'
;MAAVNALHYRFPPGSAYRLNRCLFAIKSDDAFRARFLADARAAIDEMELDDTDSAALLRGDRDALVARGAHPYLVFMADLRLRMEREAMTFEDF
;
A
#
# COMPACT_ATOMS: atom_id res chain seq x y z
N MET A 1 -20.30 -20.22 18.77
CA MET A 1 -19.55 -19.45 17.77
C MET A 1 -18.23 -19.03 18.42
N ALA A 2 -17.17 -19.83 18.23
CA ALA A 2 -15.90 -19.58 18.93
C ALA A 2 -15.31 -18.23 18.46
N ALA A 3 -14.97 -17.37 19.42
CA ALA A 3 -14.24 -16.15 19.15
C ALA A 3 -12.91 -16.53 18.48
N VAL A 4 -12.75 -16.13 17.22
CA VAL A 4 -11.47 -16.27 16.51
C VAL A 4 -10.46 -15.48 17.32
N ASN A 5 -9.48 -16.18 17.87
CA ASN A 5 -8.46 -15.64 18.76
C ASN A 5 -7.72 -14.47 18.09
N ALA A 6 -8.10 -13.24 18.45
CA ALA A 6 -7.74 -11.99 17.76
C ALA A 6 -6.29 -11.52 18.02
N LEU A 7 -5.40 -12.42 18.44
CA LEU A 7 -4.03 -12.12 18.86
C LEU A 7 -2.96 -12.66 17.90
N HIS A 8 -3.33 -13.37 16.84
CA HIS A 8 -2.38 -14.01 15.93
C HIS A 8 -2.39 -13.38 14.54
N TYR A 9 -1.19 -13.07 14.04
CA TYR A 9 -0.99 -12.63 12.66
C TYR A 9 -1.52 -13.71 11.71
N ARG A 10 -2.46 -13.33 10.84
CA ARG A 10 -3.02 -14.22 9.82
C ARG A 10 -2.21 -14.04 8.55
N PHE A 11 -1.64 -15.15 8.05
CA PHE A 11 -0.97 -15.12 6.77
C PHE A 11 -1.95 -14.66 5.67
N PRO A 12 -1.54 -13.78 4.74
CA PRO A 12 -2.43 -13.22 3.74
C PRO A 12 -3.08 -14.30 2.86
N PRO A 13 -4.33 -14.12 2.43
CA PRO A 13 -4.89 -14.97 1.38
C PRO A 13 -4.08 -14.79 0.09
N GLY A 14 -4.03 -15.81 -0.78
CA GLY A 14 -3.29 -15.72 -2.05
C GLY A 14 -3.74 -14.54 -2.94
N SER A 15 -5.01 -14.16 -2.85
CA SER A 15 -5.56 -12.97 -3.53
C SER A 15 -4.87 -11.66 -3.13
N ALA A 16 -4.36 -11.56 -1.90
CA ALA A 16 -3.69 -10.35 -1.41
C ALA A 16 -2.21 -10.27 -1.83
N TYR A 17 -1.69 -11.26 -2.59
CA TYR A 17 -0.29 -11.26 -3.00
C TYR A 17 0.10 -10.01 -3.79
N ARG A 18 -0.67 -9.67 -4.83
CA ARG A 18 -0.39 -8.49 -5.67
C ARG A 18 -0.47 -7.19 -4.86
N LEU A 19 -1.47 -7.08 -3.98
CA LEU A 19 -1.60 -5.93 -3.09
C LEU A 19 -0.36 -5.77 -2.19
N ASN A 20 0.08 -6.86 -1.54
CA ASN A 20 1.26 -6.83 -0.69
C ASN A 20 2.56 -6.57 -1.48
N ARG A 21 2.65 -7.03 -2.73
CA ARG A 21 3.76 -6.71 -3.64
C ARG A 21 3.78 -5.21 -4.00
N CYS A 22 2.63 -4.61 -4.27
CA CYS A 22 2.53 -3.17 -4.55
C CYS A 22 2.94 -2.34 -3.34
N LEU A 23 2.42 -2.65 -2.14
CA LEU A 23 2.81 -1.97 -0.91
C LEU A 23 4.31 -2.12 -0.61
N PHE A 24 4.87 -3.30 -0.87
CA PHE A 24 6.32 -3.52 -0.76
C PHE A 24 7.11 -2.66 -1.77
N ALA A 25 6.66 -2.54 -3.01
CA ALA A 25 7.29 -1.69 -4.02
C ALA A 25 7.28 -0.22 -3.60
N ILE A 26 6.15 0.31 -3.11
CA ILE A 26 6.08 1.69 -2.57
C ILE A 26 7.10 1.87 -1.43
N LYS A 27 7.17 0.91 -0.51
CA LYS A 27 8.07 0.95 0.63
C LYS A 27 9.55 0.91 0.24
N SER A 28 9.93 0.11 -0.75
CA SER A 28 11.31 -0.36 -0.94
C SER A 28 11.94 -0.06 -2.31
N ASP A 29 11.16 0.41 -3.29
CA ASP A 29 11.63 0.77 -4.63
C ASP A 29 11.40 2.28 -4.85
N ASP A 30 12.50 3.03 -4.90
CA ASP A 30 12.49 4.48 -5.07
C ASP A 30 11.98 4.89 -6.46
N ALA A 31 12.31 4.11 -7.49
CA ALA A 31 11.86 4.39 -8.86
C ALA A 31 10.36 4.11 -9.00
N PHE A 32 9.86 3.02 -8.40
CA PHE A 32 8.41 2.76 -8.35
C PHE A 32 7.69 3.86 -7.57
N ARG A 33 8.22 4.26 -6.40
CA ARG A 33 7.63 5.32 -5.59
C ARG A 33 7.59 6.66 -6.32
N ALA A 34 8.63 7.02 -7.07
CA ALA A 34 8.63 8.22 -7.91
C ALA A 34 7.54 8.17 -8.98
N ARG A 35 7.38 7.04 -9.69
CA ARG A 35 6.28 6.86 -10.66
C ARG A 35 4.91 6.94 -9.99
N PHE A 36 4.75 6.30 -8.83
CA PHE A 36 3.52 6.33 -8.05
C PHE A 36 3.15 7.75 -7.59
N LEU A 37 4.12 8.57 -7.20
CA LEU A 37 3.88 9.96 -6.81
C LEU A 37 3.52 10.85 -8.01
N ALA A 38 4.10 10.58 -9.18
CA ALA A 38 3.80 11.30 -10.41
C ALA A 38 2.40 10.93 -10.97
N ASP A 39 2.09 9.64 -11.03
CA ASP A 39 0.79 9.11 -11.45
C ASP A 39 0.50 7.77 -10.74
N ALA A 40 -0.23 7.88 -9.63
CA ALA A 40 -0.56 6.73 -8.80
C ALA A 40 -1.43 5.71 -9.55
N ARG A 41 -2.29 6.15 -10.47
CA ARG A 41 -3.17 5.24 -11.20
C ARG A 41 -2.37 4.42 -12.20
N ALA A 42 -1.54 5.07 -13.01
CA ALA A 42 -0.69 4.38 -13.98
C ALA A 42 0.27 3.38 -13.29
N ALA A 43 0.89 3.78 -12.18
CA ALA A 43 1.79 2.90 -11.42
C ALA A 43 1.07 1.69 -10.79
N ILE A 44 -0.19 1.85 -10.39
CA ILE A 44 -1.01 0.75 -9.87
C ILE A 44 -1.44 -0.21 -10.99
N ASP A 45 -1.76 0.31 -12.18
CA ASP A 45 -2.15 -0.51 -13.32
C ASP A 45 -0.99 -1.47 -13.74
N GLU A 46 0.29 -1.07 -13.58
CA GLU A 46 1.46 -1.94 -13.76
C GLU A 46 1.47 -3.17 -12.81
N MET A 47 0.77 -3.07 -11.67
CA MET A 47 0.78 -4.09 -10.60
C MET A 47 -0.39 -5.07 -10.69
N GLU A 48 -1.27 -4.91 -11.67
CA GLU A 48 -2.44 -5.77 -11.91
C GLU A 48 -3.33 -5.96 -10.67
N LEU A 49 -3.50 -4.90 -9.87
CA LEU A 49 -4.42 -4.91 -8.74
C LEU A 49 -5.86 -4.97 -9.24
N ASP A 50 -6.73 -5.63 -8.50
CA ASP A 50 -8.17 -5.53 -8.77
C ASP A 50 -8.67 -4.10 -8.48
N ASP A 51 -9.86 -3.75 -9.00
CA ASP A 51 -10.40 -2.39 -8.85
C ASP A 51 -10.62 -1.99 -7.39
N THR A 52 -10.91 -2.95 -6.51
CA THR A 52 -11.19 -2.69 -5.10
C THR A 52 -9.90 -2.36 -4.35
N ASP A 53 -8.85 -3.16 -4.58
CA ASP A 53 -7.51 -2.94 -4.02
C ASP A 53 -6.90 -1.65 -4.55
N SER A 54 -7.03 -1.40 -5.86
CA SER A 54 -6.62 -0.16 -6.50
C SER A 54 -7.30 1.05 -5.85
N ALA A 55 -8.62 1.00 -5.68
CA ALA A 55 -9.36 2.11 -5.11
C ALA A 55 -9.04 2.34 -3.61
N ALA A 56 -8.83 1.27 -2.84
CA ALA A 56 -8.42 1.37 -1.44
C ALA A 56 -7.01 1.99 -1.31
N LEU A 57 -6.08 1.59 -2.17
CA LEU A 57 -4.72 2.10 -2.19
C LEU A 57 -4.68 3.58 -2.58
N LEU A 58 -5.41 3.98 -3.64
CA LEU A 58 -5.51 5.37 -4.09
C LEU A 58 -6.11 6.30 -3.03
N ARG A 59 -7.10 5.82 -2.26
CA ARG A 59 -7.69 6.60 -1.15
C ARG A 59 -6.82 6.63 0.10
N GLY A 60 -5.77 5.81 0.19
CA GLY A 60 -5.01 5.62 1.43
C GLY A 60 -5.84 4.99 2.56
N ASP A 61 -6.85 4.20 2.22
CA ASP A 61 -7.79 3.60 3.17
C ASP A 61 -7.16 2.38 3.84
N ARG A 62 -6.45 2.63 4.95
CA ARG A 62 -5.66 1.61 5.65
C ARG A 62 -6.52 0.44 6.16
N ASP A 63 -7.71 0.74 6.68
CA ASP A 63 -8.59 -0.28 7.22
C ASP A 63 -9.15 -1.17 6.10
N ALA A 64 -9.55 -0.57 4.96
CA ALA A 64 -9.95 -1.34 3.79
C ALA A 64 -8.80 -2.22 3.27
N LEU A 65 -7.58 -1.70 3.19
CA LEU A 65 -6.40 -2.47 2.76
C LEU A 65 -6.15 -3.68 3.68
N VAL A 66 -6.20 -3.50 5.00
CA VAL A 66 -6.00 -4.59 5.97
C VAL A 66 -7.13 -5.61 5.89
N ALA A 67 -8.39 -5.18 5.75
CA ALA A 67 -9.54 -6.08 5.58
C ALA A 67 -9.41 -6.97 4.33
N ARG A 68 -8.71 -6.48 3.30
CA ARG A 68 -8.40 -7.18 2.06
C ARG A 68 -7.20 -8.12 2.15
N GLY A 69 -6.51 -8.15 3.30
CA GLY A 69 -5.36 -9.01 3.54
C GLY A 69 -4.01 -8.34 3.30
N ALA A 70 -3.96 -7.01 3.19
CA ALA A 70 -2.70 -6.29 3.25
C ALA A 70 -2.01 -6.50 4.60
N HIS A 71 -0.70 -6.69 4.57
CA HIS A 71 0.12 -6.78 5.77
C HIS A 71 0.15 -5.41 6.46
N PRO A 72 -0.27 -5.28 7.74
CA PRO A 72 -0.37 -3.98 8.42
C PRO A 72 0.94 -3.17 8.42
N TYR A 73 2.07 -3.84 8.65
CA TYR A 73 3.40 -3.21 8.51
C TYR A 73 3.67 -2.61 7.12
N LEU A 74 3.31 -3.30 6.02
CA LEU A 74 3.52 -2.77 4.68
C LEU A 74 2.61 -1.57 4.40
N VAL A 75 1.36 -1.60 4.87
CA VAL A 75 0.44 -0.46 4.79
C VAL A 75 1.04 0.76 5.50
N PHE A 76 1.49 0.59 6.75
CA PHE A 76 2.12 1.65 7.52
C PHE A 76 3.38 2.21 6.84
N MET A 77 4.29 1.33 6.40
CA MET A 77 5.56 1.75 5.81
C MET A 77 5.39 2.42 4.45
N ALA A 78 4.48 1.93 3.61
CA ALA A 78 4.18 2.53 2.31
C ALA A 78 3.66 3.97 2.49
N ASP A 79 2.68 4.15 3.39
CA ASP A 79 2.14 5.47 3.73
C ASP A 79 3.21 6.41 4.30
N LEU A 80 4.03 5.93 5.24
CA LEU A 80 5.12 6.72 5.80
C LEU A 80 6.10 7.17 4.71
N ARG A 81 6.47 6.29 3.78
CA ARG A 81 7.40 6.62 2.70
C ARG A 81 6.83 7.67 1.77
N LEU A 82 5.56 7.56 1.39
CA LEU A 82 4.90 8.56 0.56
C LEU A 82 4.81 9.93 1.23
N ARG A 83 4.57 9.98 2.55
CA ARG A 83 4.58 11.24 3.32
C ARG A 83 5.96 11.89 3.35
N MET A 84 7.00 11.10 3.63
CA MET A 84 8.39 11.59 3.65
C MET A 84 8.81 12.20 2.31
N GLU A 85 8.48 11.56 1.19
CA GLU A 85 8.80 12.10 -0.15
C GLU A 85 8.05 13.40 -0.45
N ARG A 86 6.77 13.48 -0.09
CA ARG A 86 5.98 14.71 -0.29
C ARG A 86 6.51 15.86 0.55
N GLU A 87 6.88 15.59 1.80
CA GLU A 87 7.48 16.59 2.68
C GLU A 87 8.85 17.04 2.14
N ALA A 88 9.71 16.11 1.71
CA ALA A 88 11.00 16.45 1.10
C ALA A 88 10.82 17.33 -0.15
N MET A 89 9.90 16.97 -1.05
CA MET A 89 9.58 17.75 -2.25
C MET A 89 9.09 19.16 -1.89
N THR A 90 8.26 19.30 -0.85
CA THR A 90 7.81 20.63 -0.41
C THR A 90 8.94 21.50 0.12
N PHE A 91 9.98 20.93 0.76
CA PHE A 91 11.11 21.72 1.27
C PHE A 91 12.07 22.18 0.17
N GLU A 92 12.16 21.47 -0.95
CA GLU A 92 13.04 21.80 -2.08
C GLU A 92 12.46 22.88 -3.02
N ASP A 93 11.16 23.16 -2.92
CA ASP A 93 10.44 24.15 -3.74
C ASP A 93 10.39 25.57 -3.12
N PHE A 94 11.09 25.84 -2.01
CA PHE A 94 11.21 27.15 -1.33
C PHE A 94 12.62 27.74 -1.43
#